data_AF-T1GF50-F1
#
_entry.id   AF-T1GF50-F1
#
_cell.length_a   1.000
_cell.length_b   1.000
_cell.length_c   1.000
_cell.angle_alpha   90.00
_cell.angle_beta   90.00
_cell.angle_gamma   90.00
#
_symmetry.space_group_name_H-M   'P 1'
#
loop_
_entity.id
_entity.type
_entity.pdbx_description
1 polymer ?
#
loop_
_entity_poly.entity_id
_entity_poly.type
_entity_poly.pdbx_seq_one_letter_code
_entity_poly.pdbx_strand_id
1 'polypeptide(L)'
;MEDDTLYSVKWYKGRREFFRYTPKEKPSMKIFSHPGINVDQSESNESHVLLTSVSLNITGKFSCEVSADAPTFHTAFHTGEMEVVGKLYRTQGDLLWGSNISILFGL
;
A
#
# COMPACT_ATOMS: atom_id res chain seq x y z
N MET A 1 -17.96 1.45 12.92
CA MET A 1 -16.83 0.74 12.27
C MET A 1 -16.27 -0.37 13.15
N GLU A 2 -16.33 -0.29 14.48
CA GLU A 2 -15.81 -1.37 15.36
C GLU A 2 -16.64 -2.69 15.33
N ASP A 3 -17.86 -2.67 14.78
CA ASP A 3 -18.76 -3.85 14.70
C ASP A 3 -19.04 -4.32 13.26
N ASP A 4 -18.46 -3.65 12.26
CA ASP A 4 -18.63 -4.00 10.86
C ASP A 4 -17.60 -5.07 10.45
N THR A 5 -18.05 -6.18 9.85
CA THR A 5 -17.13 -7.21 9.33
C THR A 5 -16.42 -6.67 8.09
N LEU A 6 -15.09 -6.80 8.01
CA LEU A 6 -14.31 -6.36 6.86
C LEU A 6 -14.66 -7.19 5.61
N TYR A 7 -15.03 -6.51 4.52
CA TYR A 7 -15.16 -7.12 3.19
C TYR A 7 -13.83 -7.07 2.43
N SER A 8 -13.22 -5.89 2.30
CA SER A 8 -11.93 -5.76 1.62
C SER A 8 -11.18 -4.49 1.99
N VAL A 9 -9.85 -4.53 1.91
CA VAL A 9 -8.97 -3.35 1.90
C VAL A 9 -8.25 -3.30 0.57
N LYS A 10 -8.29 -2.16 -0.14
CA LYS A 10 -7.62 -1.96 -1.43
C LYS A 10 -6.70 -0.75 -1.36
N TRP A 11 -5.52 -0.90 -1.96
CA TRP A 11 -4.50 0.15 -1.99
C TRP A 11 -4.22 0.59 -3.42
N TYR A 12 -4.14 1.91 -3.60
CA TYR A 12 -4.03 2.57 -4.89
C TYR A 12 -2.82 3.51 -4.93
N LYS A 13 -2.10 3.50 -6.06
CA LYS A 13 -1.18 4.58 -6.43
C LYS A 13 -1.83 5.38 -7.56
N GLY A 14 -2.20 6.62 -7.27
CA GLY A 14 -3.10 7.38 -8.13
C GLY A 14 -4.45 6.69 -8.28
N ARG A 15 -4.75 6.18 -9.48
CA ARG A 15 -6.01 5.47 -9.80
C ARG A 15 -5.85 3.96 -10.01
N ARG A 16 -4.63 3.42 -9.84
CA ARG A 16 -4.31 2.02 -10.13
C ARG A 16 -4.17 1.25 -8.82
N GLU A 17 -4.98 0.22 -8.66
CA GLU A 17 -4.86 -0.76 -7.58
C GLU A 17 -3.52 -1.49 -7.70
N PHE A 18 -2.82 -1.66 -6.60
CA PHE A 18 -1.57 -2.43 -6.55
C PHE A 18 -1.59 -3.53 -5.49
N PHE A 19 -2.47 -3.44 -4.49
CA PHE A 19 -2.64 -4.45 -3.46
C PHE A 19 -4.10 -4.51 -2.99
N ARG A 20 -4.57 -5.72 -2.67
CA ARG A 20 -5.88 -5.96 -2.05
C ARG A 20 -5.82 -7.09 -1.04
N TYR A 21 -6.49 -6.87 0.08
CA TYR A 21 -6.79 -7.88 1.09
C TYR A 21 -8.30 -8.13 1.16
N THR A 22 -8.71 -9.39 0.98
CA THR A 22 -10.10 -9.86 1.08
C THR A 22 -10.14 -11.08 2.01
N PRO A 23 -10.54 -10.97 3.28
CA PRO A 23 -10.43 -12.06 4.25
C PRO A 23 -11.17 -13.34 3.85
N LYS A 24 -12.26 -13.21 3.09
CA LYS A 24 -13.10 -14.33 2.62
C LYS A 24 -12.57 -15.04 1.37
N GLU A 25 -11.52 -14.52 0.72
CA GLU A 25 -10.90 -15.14 -0.45
C GLU A 25 -9.69 -16.01 -0.07
N LYS A 26 -9.36 -16.98 -0.93
CA LYS A 26 -8.12 -17.78 -0.84
C LYS A 26 -7.37 -17.71 -2.18
N PRO A 27 -6.16 -17.12 -2.24
CA PRO A 27 -5.50 -16.39 -1.16
C PRO A 27 -6.23 -15.09 -0.78
N SER A 28 -6.11 -14.67 0.47
CA SER A 28 -6.73 -13.42 0.97
C SER A 28 -6.03 -12.18 0.41
N MET A 29 -4.76 -12.29 0.06
CA MET A 29 -3.97 -11.20 -0.54
C MET A 29 -3.83 -11.37 -2.06
N LYS A 30 -4.02 -10.27 -2.78
CA LYS A 30 -3.79 -10.17 -4.23
C LYS A 30 -2.92 -8.95 -4.52
N ILE A 31 -1.87 -9.15 -5.32
CA ILE A 31 -0.94 -8.11 -5.75
C ILE A 31 -1.19 -7.86 -7.24
N PHE A 32 -1.28 -6.58 -7.62
CA PHE A 32 -1.48 -6.16 -9.01
C PHE A 32 -0.24 -5.44 -9.51
N SER A 33 0.19 -5.77 -10.73
CA SER A 33 1.39 -5.18 -11.31
C SER A 33 1.23 -3.67 -11.52
N HIS A 34 2.14 -2.91 -10.91
CA HIS A 34 2.24 -1.47 -11.08
C HIS A 34 3.73 -1.09 -11.25
N PRO A 35 4.09 -0.29 -12.28
CA PRO A 35 5.49 0.07 -12.52
C PRO A 35 6.16 0.72 -11.31
N GLY A 36 7.26 0.11 -10.85
CA GLY A 36 8.07 0.58 -9.72
C GLY A 36 7.47 0.35 -8.32
N ILE A 37 6.32 -0.33 -8.22
CA ILE A 37 5.77 -0.80 -6.95
C ILE A 37 6.10 -2.28 -6.83
N ASN A 38 6.85 -2.65 -5.79
CA ASN A 38 7.08 -4.03 -5.41
C ASN A 38 6.55 -4.25 -3.99
N VAL A 39 5.55 -5.11 -3.84
CA VAL A 39 4.93 -5.41 -2.55
C VAL A 39 5.60 -6.63 -1.94
N ASP A 40 6.06 -6.52 -0.69
CA ASP A 40 6.48 -7.68 0.09
C ASP A 40 5.24 -8.34 0.71
N GLN A 41 4.85 -9.50 0.18
CA GLN A 41 3.65 -10.20 0.63
C GLN A 41 3.78 -10.81 2.03
N SER A 42 5.00 -11.15 2.48
CA SER A 42 5.25 -11.70 3.81
C SER A 42 5.02 -10.66 4.91
N GLU A 43 5.33 -9.41 4.60
CA GLU A 43 5.31 -8.28 5.53
C GLU A 43 4.16 -7.29 5.23
N SER A 44 3.13 -7.75 4.52
CA SER A 44 1.91 -6.98 4.24
C SER A 44 0.68 -7.71 4.74
N ASN A 45 -0.34 -6.95 5.15
CA ASN A 45 -1.59 -7.52 5.64
C ASN A 45 -2.78 -6.56 5.41
N GLU A 46 -3.87 -6.73 6.16
CA GLU A 46 -5.08 -5.90 6.05
C GLU A 46 -4.86 -4.42 6.41
N SER A 47 -3.89 -4.13 7.28
CA SER A 47 -3.69 -2.80 7.87
C SER A 47 -2.54 -2.01 7.24
N HIS A 48 -1.59 -2.71 6.60
CA HIS A 48 -0.41 -2.08 6.03
C HIS A 48 0.14 -2.85 4.83
N VAL A 49 0.88 -2.11 3.99
CA VAL A 49 1.58 -2.68 2.83
C VAL A 49 3.05 -2.26 2.87
N LEU A 50 3.95 -3.23 2.83
CA LEU A 50 5.38 -2.99 2.70
C LEU A 50 5.77 -2.93 1.23
N LEU A 51 6.27 -1.76 0.81
CA LEU A 51 6.89 -1.58 -0.50
C LEU A 51 8.40 -1.74 -0.39
N THR A 52 9.00 -2.53 -1.27
CA THR A 52 10.45 -2.75 -1.34
C THR A 52 11.05 -2.14 -2.59
N SER A 53 12.35 -1.82 -2.52
CA SER A 53 13.13 -1.30 -3.66
C SER A 53 12.49 -0.05 -4.28
N VAL A 54 11.94 0.85 -3.45
CA VAL A 54 11.25 2.04 -3.95
C VAL A 54 12.23 3.06 -4.52
N SER A 55 11.84 3.69 -5.62
CA SER A 55 12.62 4.76 -6.27
C SER A 55 11.87 6.09 -6.24
N LEU A 56 12.54 7.18 -6.59
CA LEU A 56 11.97 8.54 -6.55
C LEU A 56 10.69 8.69 -7.41
N ASN A 57 10.52 7.85 -8.45
CA ASN A 57 9.33 7.89 -9.31
C ASN A 57 8.03 7.46 -8.59
N ILE A 58 8.14 6.86 -7.41
CA ILE A 58 7.00 6.40 -6.60
C ILE A 58 6.38 7.52 -5.78
N THR A 59 7.01 8.69 -5.68
CA THR A 59 6.41 9.89 -5.10
C THR A 59 5.02 10.18 -5.67
N GLY A 60 4.12 10.66 -4.82
CA GLY A 60 2.77 11.09 -5.14
C GLY A 60 1.70 10.44 -4.28
N LYS A 61 0.46 10.48 -4.76
CA LYS A 61 -0.72 10.10 -3.97
C LYS A 61 -0.91 8.60 -3.85
N PHE A 62 -1.02 8.13 -2.61
CA PHE A 62 -1.47 6.79 -2.25
C PHE A 62 -2.86 6.89 -1.61
N SER A 63 -3.70 5.89 -1.86
CA SER A 63 -5.02 5.82 -1.24
C SER A 63 -5.32 4.42 -0.75
N CYS A 64 -6.10 4.36 0.32
CA CYS A 64 -6.64 3.14 0.88
C CYS A 64 -8.17 3.22 0.87
N GLU A 65 -8.82 2.17 0.38
CA GLU A 65 -10.26 1.96 0.44
C GLU A 65 -10.55 0.78 1.37
N VAL A 66 -11.33 1.01 2.41
CA VAL A 66 -11.78 -0.03 3.35
C VAL A 66 -13.28 -0.20 3.19
N SER A 67 -13.72 -1.40 2.84
CA SER A 67 -15.13 -1.73 2.68
C SER A 67 -15.56 -2.77 3.71
N ALA A 68 -16.66 -2.50 4.38
CA ALA A 68 -17.39 -3.42 5.23
C ALA A 68 -18.29 -4.36 4.41
N ASP A 69 -18.61 -5.50 4.98
CA ASP A 69 -19.54 -6.48 4.44
C ASP A 69 -21.00 -6.10 4.76
N ALA A 70 -21.92 -6.96 4.32
CA ALA A 70 -23.31 -6.90 4.75
C ALA A 70 -23.39 -6.87 6.30
N PRO A 71 -24.33 -6.11 6.87
CA PRO A 71 -25.42 -5.41 6.19
C PRO A 71 -25.10 -3.96 5.79
N THR A 72 -24.05 -3.35 6.34
CA THR A 72 -23.83 -1.91 6.21
C THR A 72 -23.21 -1.53 4.87
N PHE A 73 -22.37 -2.41 4.30
CA PHE A 73 -21.63 -2.15 3.06
C PHE A 73 -20.91 -0.79 3.07
N HIS A 74 -20.54 -0.30 4.26
CA HIS A 74 -19.87 0.99 4.41
C HIS A 74 -18.50 0.95 3.74
N THR A 75 -18.17 1.99 2.99
CA THR A 75 -16.85 2.16 2.38
C THR A 75 -16.22 3.46 2.85
N ALA A 76 -15.02 3.36 3.41
CA ALA A 76 -14.15 4.49 3.75
C ALA A 76 -13.04 4.63 2.73
N PHE A 77 -12.64 5.86 2.45
CA PHE A 77 -11.54 6.15 1.54
C PHE A 77 -10.62 7.19 2.18
N HIS A 78 -9.32 6.90 2.21
CA HIS A 78 -8.30 7.82 2.72
C HIS A 78 -7.17 7.99 1.70
N THR A 79 -6.67 9.20 1.55
CA THR A 79 -5.60 9.53 0.59
C THR A 79 -4.50 10.32 1.29
N GLY A 80 -3.25 9.91 1.07
CA GLY A 80 -2.05 10.59 1.54
C GLY A 80 -1.06 10.87 0.41
N GLU A 81 -0.27 11.94 0.56
CA GLU A 81 0.84 12.26 -0.32
C GLU A 81 2.12 11.59 0.23
N MET A 82 2.80 10.78 -0.56
CA MET A 82 4.08 10.19 -0.19
C MET A 82 5.21 10.86 -0.98
N GLU A 83 6.24 11.31 -0.29
CA GLU A 83 7.47 11.82 -0.91
C GLU A 83 8.63 10.85 -0.63
N VAL A 84 9.19 10.28 -1.69
CA VAL A 84 10.40 9.47 -1.61
C VAL A 84 11.60 10.38 -1.86
N VAL A 85 12.45 10.55 -0.84
CA VAL A 85 13.65 11.37 -0.92
C VAL A 85 14.91 10.50 -1.01
N GLY A 86 15.80 10.83 -1.93
CA GLY A 86 17.09 10.16 -2.08
C GLY A 86 18.13 10.80 -1.18
N LYS A 87 18.92 9.99 -0.46
CA LYS A 87 20.11 10.49 0.25
C LYS A 87 21.27 10.58 -0.74
N LEU A 88 21.67 11.81 -1.09
CA LEU A 88 22.92 12.05 -1.79
C LEU A 88 24.05 12.09 -0.76
N TYR A 89 24.75 10.96 -0.55
CA TYR A 89 26.00 10.98 0.20
C TYR A 89 27.11 11.53 -0.71
N ARG A 90 27.80 12.58 -0.25
CA ARG A 90 28.78 13.34 -1.06
C ARG A 90 30.09 12.60 -1.37
N THR A 91 30.30 11.40 -0.86
CA THR A 91 31.46 10.57 -1.18
C THR A 91 31.08 9.09 -1.13
N GLN A 92 31.59 8.33 -2.10
CA GLN A 92 31.57 6.87 -2.26
C GLN A 92 30.41 6.26 -3.07
N GLY A 93 30.54 6.32 -4.40
CA GLY A 93 30.78 5.12 -5.21
C GLY A 93 29.68 4.11 -5.48
N ASP A 94 28.66 3.94 -4.64
CA ASP A 94 27.58 2.97 -4.87
C ASP A 94 26.25 3.56 -4.43
N LEU A 95 25.42 3.92 -5.40
CA LEU A 95 24.07 4.40 -5.14
C LEU A 95 23.16 3.19 -4.92
N LEU A 96 23.02 2.76 -3.66
CA LEU A 96 21.99 1.81 -3.26
C LEU A 96 20.64 2.52 -3.26
N TRP A 97 20.00 2.62 -4.42
CA TRP A 97 18.65 3.15 -4.54
C TRP A 97 17.65 2.05 -4.19
N GLY A 98 16.83 2.28 -3.17
CA GLY A 98 15.80 1.33 -2.74
C GLY A 98 15.63 1.38 -1.23
N SER A 99 14.75 2.25 -0.75
CA SER A 99 14.28 2.15 0.64
C SER A 99 13.07 1.22 0.70
N ASN A 100 12.87 0.55 1.83
CA ASN A 100 11.59 -0.09 2.11
C ASN A 100 10.68 0.92 2.79
N ILE A 101 9.42 0.99 2.37
CA ILE A 101 8.44 1.92 2.94
C ILE A 101 7.19 1.13 3.33
N SER A 102 6.81 1.22 4.60
CA SER A 102 5.52 0.72 5.09
C SER A 102 4.47 1.80 4.95
N ILE A 103 3.37 1.50 4.27
CA ILE A 103 2.20 2.38 4.22
C ILE A 103 1.19 1.87 5.25
N LEU A 104 0.90 2.71 6.24
CA LEU A 104 -0.03 2.39 7.33
C LEU A 104 -1.39 3.01 7.07
N PHE A 105 -2.45 2.31 7.48
CA PHE A 105 -3.77 2.91 7.61
C PHE A 105 -3.79 3.86 8.83
N GLY A 106 -4.09 5.13 8.60
CA GLY A 106 -4.30 6.10 9.67
C GLY A 106 -5.76 6.04 10.15
N LEU A 107 -5.96 5.60 11.39
CA LEU A 107 -7.16 5.88 12.17
C LEU A 107 -7.03 7.24 12.86
#